data_AF-A0A2J7Q4T8-F1
#
_entry.id   AF-A0A2J7Q4T8-F1
#
_cell.length_a   1.000
_cell.length_b   1.000
_cell.length_c   1.000
_cell.angle_alpha   90.00
_cell.angle_beta   90.00
_cell.angle_gamma   90.00
#
_symmetry.space_group_name_H-M   'P 1'
#
loop_
_entity.id
_entity.type
_entity.pdbx_description
1 polymer ?
#
loop_
_entity_poly.entity_id
_entity_poly.type
_entity_poly.pdbx_seq_one_letter_code
_entity_poly.pdbx_strand_id
1 'polypeptide(L)'
;RKDPEQESWRRSWGNRDENKDEFWAALQSNYNYLMDNNLIESCKEASGELSWDEEDVAETSYTWSFNEFLNQFSELYSWLNSIQEAVYGKEENVTDRSLRVSHMEEMQRKAYRRKLFNDQANKLLRRYPDVRDEVMWRMAHLNSKWDTLEQTITPRKSNPDQLDLCTDVEHEVRCLRKWIREMEARLQPLDFRVGVGWCLQELEEKAREHMVS
;
A
#
# COMPACT_ATOMS: atom_id res chain seq x y z
N ARG A 1 -27.45 49.91 39.44
CA ARG A 1 -26.21 49.58 40.19
C ARG A 1 -25.49 48.51 39.37
N LYS A 2 -24.32 48.81 38.82
CA LYS A 2 -23.43 47.89 38.08
C LYS A 2 -22.24 47.55 38.98
N ASP A 3 -21.79 46.31 38.91
CA ASP A 3 -20.84 45.66 39.82
C ASP A 3 -19.38 46.12 39.56
N PRO A 4 -18.62 46.59 40.57
CA PRO A 4 -17.25 47.08 40.39
C PRO A 4 -16.18 46.00 40.10
N GLU A 5 -16.51 44.70 40.22
CA GLU A 5 -15.54 43.63 39.91
C GLU A 5 -15.27 43.44 38.41
N GLN A 6 -16.20 43.84 37.53
CA GLN A 6 -16.05 43.64 36.09
C GLN A 6 -15.01 44.57 35.44
N GLU A 7 -14.67 45.70 36.07
CA GLU A 7 -13.65 46.64 35.59
C GLU A 7 -12.22 46.28 36.03
N SER A 8 -12.08 45.44 37.06
CA SER A 8 -10.79 44.91 37.51
C SER A 8 -10.15 44.02 36.42
N TRP A 9 -10.95 43.12 35.84
CA TRP A 9 -10.48 42.18 34.82
C TRP A 9 -10.04 42.83 33.51
N ARG A 10 -10.60 44.00 33.15
CA ARG A 10 -10.17 44.72 31.93
C ARG A 10 -8.89 45.53 32.10
N ARG A 11 -8.47 45.84 33.34
CA ARG A 11 -7.21 46.58 33.60
C ARG A 11 -5.98 45.68 33.79
N SER A 12 -6.13 44.36 33.93
CA SER A 12 -4.99 43.44 34.08
C SER A 12 -4.33 43.03 32.75
N TRP A 13 -4.82 43.52 31.61
CA TRP A 13 -4.15 43.39 30.32
C TRP A 13 -3.40 44.68 29.94
N GLY A 14 -2.94 45.42 30.96
CA GLY A 14 -2.15 46.63 30.82
C GLY A 14 -0.75 46.33 30.29
N ASN A 15 -0.49 46.89 29.11
CA ASN A 15 0.80 47.12 28.48
C ASN A 15 1.48 45.89 27.82
N ARG A 16 1.07 45.58 26.58
CA ARG A 16 1.64 44.54 25.72
C ARG A 16 2.09 45.11 24.37
N ASP A 17 2.68 46.28 24.36
CA ASP A 17 3.33 46.82 23.15
C ASP A 17 4.85 46.94 23.29
N GLU A 18 5.43 47.09 24.49
CA GLU A 18 6.90 47.09 24.67
C GLU A 18 7.52 45.68 24.66
N ASN A 19 6.76 44.64 25.02
CA ASN A 19 7.28 43.27 25.17
C ASN A 19 7.05 42.38 23.93
N LYS A 20 6.48 42.92 22.85
CA LYS A 20 6.41 42.22 21.57
C LYS A 20 7.78 42.14 20.91
N ASP A 21 8.57 43.20 21.01
CA ASP A 21 9.87 43.27 20.35
C ASP A 21 10.87 42.29 21.00
N GLU A 22 10.80 42.12 22.33
CA GLU A 22 11.65 41.16 23.06
C GLU A 22 11.23 39.71 22.80
N PHE A 23 9.92 39.44 22.74
CA PHE A 23 9.39 38.13 22.33
C PHE A 23 9.75 37.79 20.87
N TRP A 24 9.58 38.74 19.96
CA TRP A 24 9.97 38.56 18.56
C TRP A 24 11.49 38.41 18.43
N ALA A 25 12.30 39.16 19.17
CA ALA A 25 13.75 39.02 19.18
C ALA A 25 14.21 37.62 19.67
N ALA A 26 13.56 37.08 20.71
CA ALA A 26 13.82 35.73 21.18
C ALA A 26 13.40 34.64 20.17
N LEU A 27 12.33 34.88 19.41
CA LEU A 27 11.84 33.95 18.39
C LEU A 27 12.58 34.09 17.04
N GLN A 28 13.14 35.26 16.76
CA GLN A 28 13.70 35.64 15.46
C GLN A 28 14.88 34.75 15.06
N SER A 29 15.76 34.38 15.98
CA SER A 29 16.87 33.48 15.66
C SER A 29 16.39 32.10 15.21
N ASN A 30 15.34 31.56 15.85
CA ASN A 30 14.79 30.25 15.52
C ASN A 30 13.95 30.29 14.24
N TYR A 31 13.20 31.38 14.03
CA TYR A 31 12.49 31.63 12.79
C TYR A 31 13.46 31.83 11.61
N ASN A 32 14.53 32.59 11.79
CA ASN A 32 15.57 32.78 10.77
C ASN A 32 16.30 31.48 10.44
N TYR A 33 16.53 30.60 11.42
CA TYR A 33 17.08 29.26 11.20
C TYR A 33 16.12 28.36 10.41
N LEU A 34 14.83 28.36 10.76
CA LEU A 34 13.81 27.57 10.05
C LEU A 34 13.51 28.09 8.64
N MET A 35 13.63 29.40 8.43
CA MET A 35 13.48 30.07 7.14
C MET A 35 14.81 30.23 6.40
N ASP A 36 15.91 29.70 6.94
CA ASP A 36 17.22 29.75 6.29
C ASP A 36 17.14 28.87 5.04
N ASN A 37 17.24 29.51 3.87
CA ASN A 37 17.17 28.82 2.59
C ASN A 37 18.30 27.78 2.44
N ASN A 38 19.37 27.84 3.24
CA ASN A 38 20.41 26.82 3.29
C ASN A 38 19.93 25.45 3.84
N LEU A 39 18.90 25.43 4.71
CA LEU A 39 18.27 24.18 5.19
C LEU A 39 17.39 23.58 4.10
N ILE A 40 16.66 24.43 3.38
CA ILE A 40 15.84 24.04 2.24
C ILE A 40 16.73 23.55 1.10
N GLU A 41 17.82 24.24 0.80
CA GLU A 41 18.82 23.83 -0.19
C GLU A 41 19.58 22.57 0.23
N SER A 42 19.93 22.38 1.50
CA SER A 42 20.53 21.11 1.96
C SER A 42 19.58 19.91 1.81
N CYS A 43 18.27 20.11 2.02
CA CYS A 43 17.28 19.09 1.70
C CYS A 43 17.07 18.93 0.19
N LYS A 44 17.19 20.02 -0.59
CA LYS A 44 17.01 20.01 -2.05
C LYS A 44 18.21 19.43 -2.80
N GLU A 45 19.42 19.62 -2.32
CA GLU A 45 20.66 19.01 -2.85
C GLU A 45 20.72 17.52 -2.52
N ALA A 46 20.25 17.09 -1.34
CA ALA A 46 20.03 15.67 -1.05
C ALA A 46 18.87 15.05 -1.87
N SER A 47 17.97 15.89 -2.42
CA SER A 47 16.94 15.50 -3.39
C SER A 47 17.40 15.68 -4.84
N GLY A 48 18.58 16.25 -5.06
CA GLY A 48 19.10 16.72 -6.35
C GLY A 48 19.64 15.62 -7.27
N GLU A 49 19.62 14.36 -6.82
CA GLU A 49 19.82 13.20 -7.70
C GLU A 49 18.51 12.70 -8.36
N LEU A 50 17.37 13.37 -8.14
CA LEU A 50 16.08 13.03 -8.77
C LEU A 50 15.36 14.25 -9.38
N SER A 51 16.08 15.30 -9.80
CA SER A 51 15.47 16.33 -10.64
C SER A 51 15.39 15.82 -12.07
N TRP A 52 14.19 15.33 -12.45
CA TRP A 52 13.83 15.10 -13.85
C TRP A 52 13.84 16.45 -14.56
N ASP A 53 14.87 16.65 -15.36
CA ASP A 53 15.04 17.74 -16.29
C ASP A 53 13.93 17.72 -17.34
N GLU A 54 13.23 18.85 -17.48
CA GLU A 54 12.14 19.08 -18.44
C GLU A 54 12.56 18.98 -19.92
N GLU A 55 13.77 18.52 -20.23
CA GLU A 55 14.24 18.25 -21.60
C GLU A 55 13.92 16.82 -22.07
N ASP A 56 13.52 15.92 -21.16
CA ASP A 56 13.11 14.53 -21.44
C ASP A 56 11.63 14.39 -21.87
N VAL A 57 11.06 15.38 -22.55
CA VAL A 57 9.64 15.37 -23.01
C VAL A 57 9.39 14.34 -24.14
N ALA A 58 10.37 13.50 -24.48
CA ALA A 58 10.17 12.26 -25.24
C ALA A 58 9.80 11.05 -24.37
N GLU A 59 10.06 11.09 -23.06
CA GLU A 59 9.97 9.92 -22.15
C GLU A 59 8.54 9.70 -21.59
N THR A 60 7.65 10.68 -21.73
CA THR A 60 6.22 10.53 -21.38
C THR A 60 5.44 9.57 -22.30
N SER A 61 6.07 9.08 -23.39
CA SER A 61 5.46 8.18 -24.38
C SER A 61 5.75 6.70 -24.16
N TYR A 62 6.65 6.33 -23.23
CA TYR A 62 6.97 4.91 -23.05
C TYR A 62 5.76 4.16 -22.47
N THR A 63 5.27 3.23 -23.29
CA THR A 63 4.14 2.35 -23.02
C THR A 63 4.66 0.93 -23.09
N TRP A 64 4.42 0.15 -22.04
CA TRP A 64 4.81 -1.26 -22.04
C TRP A 64 4.19 -2.00 -23.22
N SER A 65 4.97 -2.93 -23.77
CA SER A 65 4.44 -4.01 -24.58
C SER A 65 3.55 -4.92 -23.73
N PHE A 66 2.68 -5.68 -24.39
CA PHE A 66 1.84 -6.65 -23.68
C PHE A 66 2.69 -7.69 -22.91
N ASN A 67 3.82 -8.11 -23.46
CA ASN A 67 4.72 -9.05 -22.78
C ASN A 67 5.38 -8.45 -21.54
N GLU A 68 5.84 -7.21 -21.60
CA GLU A 68 6.35 -6.50 -20.42
C GLU A 68 5.27 -6.37 -19.35
N PHE A 69 4.03 -6.04 -19.72
CA PHE A 69 2.90 -6.02 -18.80
C PHE A 69 2.67 -7.37 -18.12
N LEU A 70 2.72 -8.48 -18.86
CA LEU A 70 2.59 -9.82 -18.28
C LEU A 70 3.74 -10.17 -17.32
N ASN A 71 4.97 -9.77 -17.65
CA ASN A 71 6.12 -9.96 -16.77
C ASN A 71 5.95 -9.15 -15.48
N GLN A 72 5.56 -7.89 -15.59
CA GLN A 72 5.32 -7.00 -14.45
C GLN A 72 4.17 -7.50 -13.57
N PHE A 73 3.10 -8.03 -14.18
CA PHE A 73 2.03 -8.70 -13.46
C PHE A 73 2.57 -9.89 -12.66
N SER A 74 3.35 -10.76 -13.31
CA SER A 74 3.86 -11.98 -12.69
C SER A 74 4.81 -11.67 -11.53
N GLU A 75 5.70 -10.69 -11.69
CA GLU A 75 6.63 -10.23 -10.65
C GLU A 75 5.88 -9.63 -9.45
N LEU A 76 4.90 -8.75 -9.68
CA LEU A 76 4.14 -8.15 -8.59
C LEU A 76 3.26 -9.18 -7.89
N TYR A 77 2.63 -10.07 -8.65
CA TYR A 77 1.75 -11.08 -8.09
C TYR A 77 2.52 -12.14 -7.29
N SER A 78 3.70 -12.54 -7.75
CA SER A 78 4.56 -13.47 -7.01
C SER A 78 5.09 -12.83 -5.71
N TRP A 79 5.45 -11.55 -5.74
CA TRP A 79 5.82 -10.82 -4.52
C TRP A 79 4.64 -10.67 -3.53
N LEU A 80 3.41 -10.45 -4.01
CA LEU A 80 2.23 -10.49 -3.14
C LEU A 80 2.00 -11.89 -2.54
N ASN A 81 2.26 -12.96 -3.30
CA ASN A 81 2.21 -14.33 -2.77
C ASN A 81 3.27 -14.56 -1.70
N SER A 82 4.50 -14.09 -1.89
CA SER A 82 5.57 -14.29 -0.91
C SER A 82 5.28 -13.60 0.41
N ILE A 83 4.64 -12.42 0.40
CA ILE A 83 4.15 -11.77 1.63
C ILE A 83 3.06 -12.62 2.29
N GLN A 84 2.09 -13.11 1.52
CA GLN A 84 1.03 -13.96 2.06
C GLN A 84 1.58 -15.25 2.67
N GLU A 85 2.56 -15.88 2.02
CA GLU A 85 3.27 -17.06 2.53
C GLU A 85 4.14 -16.75 3.75
N ALA A 86 4.77 -15.58 3.81
CA ALA A 86 5.54 -15.17 4.98
C ALA A 86 4.63 -15.02 6.22
N VAL A 87 3.44 -14.43 6.06
CA VAL A 87 2.49 -14.21 7.17
C VAL A 87 1.68 -15.46 7.53
N TYR A 88 1.21 -16.22 6.54
CA TYR A 88 0.28 -17.33 6.76
C TYR A 88 0.86 -18.72 6.47
N GLY A 89 2.07 -18.82 5.94
CA GLY A 89 2.69 -20.11 5.57
C GLY A 89 3.22 -20.90 6.75
N LYS A 90 3.42 -20.26 7.92
CA LYS A 90 3.84 -20.92 9.15
C LYS A 90 2.96 -20.49 10.32
N GLU A 91 2.61 -21.43 11.19
CA GLU A 91 1.78 -21.19 12.37
C GLU A 91 2.36 -20.12 13.30
N GLU A 92 3.68 -20.12 13.46
CA GLU A 92 4.43 -19.17 14.31
C GLU A 92 4.30 -17.70 13.86
N ASN A 93 4.05 -17.46 12.57
CA ASN A 93 4.01 -16.12 11.99
C ASN A 93 2.60 -15.51 12.02
N VAL A 94 1.56 -16.33 12.16
CA VAL A 94 0.16 -15.89 12.06
C VAL A 94 -0.15 -14.83 13.12
N THR A 95 0.35 -14.99 14.34
CA THR A 95 0.15 -14.05 15.45
C THR A 95 1.26 -13.00 15.58
N ASP A 96 2.26 -12.99 14.70
CA ASP A 96 3.37 -12.03 14.79
C ASP A 96 2.95 -10.65 14.26
N ARG A 97 2.59 -9.77 15.19
CA ARG A 97 2.21 -8.38 14.90
C ARG A 97 3.35 -7.58 14.28
N SER A 98 4.59 -7.82 14.70
CA SER A 98 5.75 -7.05 14.23
C SER A 98 6.08 -7.37 12.77
N LEU A 99 5.99 -8.65 12.41
CA LEU A 99 6.13 -9.13 11.04
C LEU A 99 5.08 -8.50 10.11
N ARG A 100 3.82 -8.44 10.57
CA ARG A 100 2.71 -7.82 9.82
C ARG A 100 2.94 -6.34 9.57
N VAL A 101 3.35 -5.59 10.60
CA VAL A 101 3.69 -4.16 10.44
C VAL A 101 4.81 -4.00 9.41
N SER A 102 5.86 -4.81 9.49
CA SER A 102 6.99 -4.76 8.56
C SER A 102 6.57 -4.97 7.10
N HIS A 103 5.77 -6.02 6.83
CA HIS A 103 5.27 -6.28 5.48
C HIS A 103 4.26 -5.24 5.01
N MET A 104 3.44 -4.69 5.91
CA MET A 104 2.53 -3.59 5.56
C MET A 104 3.31 -2.36 5.11
N GLU A 105 4.38 -1.98 5.82
CA GLU A 105 5.26 -0.90 5.39
C GLU A 105 5.95 -1.20 4.05
N GLU A 106 6.37 -2.45 3.80
CA GLU A 106 6.92 -2.86 2.51
C GLU A 106 5.91 -2.69 1.38
N MET A 107 4.65 -3.04 1.63
CA MET A 107 3.56 -2.78 0.69
C MET A 107 3.37 -1.30 0.43
N GLN A 108 3.39 -0.45 1.47
CA GLN A 108 3.31 1.00 1.28
C GLN A 108 4.48 1.55 0.46
N ARG A 109 5.71 1.08 0.71
CA ARG A 109 6.89 1.46 -0.09
C ARG A 109 6.75 1.05 -1.56
N LYS A 110 6.08 -0.05 -1.87
CA LYS A 110 5.85 -0.53 -3.25
C LYS A 110 4.51 -0.07 -3.86
N ALA A 111 3.72 0.77 -3.19
CA ALA A 111 2.45 1.27 -3.71
C ALA A 111 2.61 2.02 -5.05
N TYR A 112 3.74 2.68 -5.27
CA TYR A 112 4.04 3.33 -6.56
C TYR A 112 4.10 2.32 -7.73
N ARG A 113 4.55 1.07 -7.49
CA ARG A 113 4.58 0.04 -8.54
C ARG A 113 3.18 -0.40 -8.93
N ARG A 114 2.27 -0.55 -7.97
CA ARG A 114 0.84 -0.81 -8.23
C ARG A 114 0.24 0.30 -9.09
N LYS A 115 0.55 1.56 -8.76
CA LYS A 115 0.10 2.73 -9.56
C LYS A 115 0.65 2.69 -10.98
N LEU A 116 1.96 2.51 -11.15
CA LEU A 116 2.61 2.42 -12.47
C LEU A 116 2.01 1.28 -13.30
N PHE A 117 1.79 0.12 -12.71
CA PHE A 117 1.15 -1.01 -13.37
C PHE A 117 -0.24 -0.67 -13.90
N ASN A 118 -1.07 -0.02 -13.08
CA ASN A 118 -2.41 0.43 -13.50
C ASN A 118 -2.33 1.52 -14.60
N ASP A 119 -1.39 2.46 -14.50
CA ASP A 119 -1.21 3.50 -15.51
C ASP A 119 -0.78 2.89 -16.86
N GLN A 120 0.14 1.92 -16.85
CA GLN A 120 0.59 1.21 -18.04
C GLN A 120 -0.50 0.30 -18.62
N ALA A 121 -1.30 -0.36 -17.78
CA ALA A 121 -2.48 -1.11 -18.21
C ALA A 121 -3.46 -0.20 -18.98
N ASN A 122 -3.76 0.98 -18.43
CA ASN A 122 -4.65 1.95 -19.08
C ASN A 122 -4.08 2.46 -20.41
N LYS A 123 -2.76 2.70 -20.50
CA LYS A 123 -2.10 3.05 -21.77
C LYS A 123 -2.23 1.92 -22.80
N LEU A 124 -2.03 0.67 -22.38
CA LEU A 124 -2.19 -0.51 -23.22
C LEU A 124 -3.63 -0.67 -23.74
N LEU A 125 -4.65 -0.49 -22.89
CA LEU A 125 -6.05 -0.56 -23.27
C LEU A 125 -6.43 0.46 -24.36
N ARG A 126 -5.82 1.65 -24.33
CA ARG A 126 -6.04 2.69 -25.36
C ARG A 126 -5.38 2.33 -26.70
N ARG A 127 -4.26 1.62 -26.67
CA ARG A 127 -3.44 1.33 -27.86
C ARG A 127 -3.81 0.00 -28.53
N TYR A 128 -4.19 -1.00 -27.75
CA TYR A 128 -4.48 -2.35 -28.24
C TYR A 128 -5.81 -2.87 -27.64
N PRO A 129 -6.94 -2.56 -28.30
CA PRO A 129 -8.25 -3.04 -27.86
C PRO A 129 -8.40 -4.56 -27.87
N ASP A 130 -7.61 -5.27 -28.67
CA ASP A 130 -7.72 -6.74 -28.82
C ASP A 130 -7.31 -7.50 -27.55
N VAL A 131 -6.41 -6.91 -26.72
CA VAL A 131 -5.96 -7.50 -25.45
C VAL A 131 -6.74 -6.98 -24.25
N ARG A 132 -7.85 -6.27 -24.48
CA ARG A 132 -8.59 -5.52 -23.44
C ARG A 132 -9.01 -6.42 -22.28
N ASP A 133 -9.64 -7.55 -22.58
CA ASP A 133 -10.24 -8.39 -21.55
C ASP A 133 -9.16 -9.01 -20.65
N GLU A 134 -8.05 -9.46 -21.21
CA GLU A 134 -6.91 -9.99 -20.43
C GLU A 134 -6.25 -8.90 -19.58
N VAL A 135 -5.98 -7.72 -20.15
CA VAL A 135 -5.39 -6.59 -19.40
C VAL A 135 -6.31 -6.17 -18.25
N MET A 136 -7.62 -6.05 -18.50
CA MET A 136 -8.59 -5.72 -17.46
C MET A 136 -8.67 -6.80 -16.38
N TRP A 137 -8.68 -8.08 -16.76
CA TRP A 137 -8.71 -9.18 -15.80
C TRP A 137 -7.47 -9.18 -14.91
N ARG A 138 -6.27 -9.08 -15.49
CA ARG A 138 -5.00 -9.02 -14.75
C ARG A 138 -4.94 -7.82 -13.82
N MET A 139 -5.39 -6.66 -14.30
CA MET A 139 -5.46 -5.45 -13.49
C MET A 139 -6.42 -5.59 -12.32
N ALA A 140 -7.63 -6.08 -12.55
CA ALA A 140 -8.60 -6.34 -11.49
C ALA A 140 -8.07 -7.38 -10.49
N HIS A 141 -7.44 -8.45 -10.99
CA HIS A 141 -6.94 -9.53 -10.16
C HIS A 141 -5.78 -9.12 -9.26
N LEU A 142 -4.80 -8.38 -9.80
CA LEU A 142 -3.68 -7.85 -9.02
C LEU A 142 -4.19 -6.87 -7.95
N ASN A 143 -5.07 -5.93 -8.33
CA ASN A 143 -5.64 -4.96 -7.40
C ASN A 143 -6.45 -5.64 -6.29
N SER A 144 -7.30 -6.62 -6.64
CA SER A 144 -8.08 -7.38 -5.67
C SER A 144 -7.19 -8.15 -4.69
N LYS A 145 -6.07 -8.73 -5.16
CA LYS A 145 -5.13 -9.42 -4.28
C LYS A 145 -4.42 -8.44 -3.35
N TRP A 146 -3.98 -7.31 -3.88
CA TRP A 146 -3.36 -6.25 -3.07
C TRP A 146 -4.30 -5.77 -1.97
N ASP A 147 -5.54 -5.43 -2.31
CA ASP A 147 -6.55 -4.93 -1.36
C ASP A 147 -6.88 -5.97 -0.29
N THR A 148 -7.00 -7.24 -0.68
CA THR A 148 -7.24 -8.35 0.26
C THR A 148 -6.07 -8.51 1.21
N LEU A 149 -4.84 -8.44 0.71
CA LEU A 149 -3.64 -8.60 1.50
C LEU A 149 -3.46 -7.41 2.47
N GLU A 150 -3.71 -6.20 2.00
CA GLU A 150 -3.69 -5.00 2.81
C GLU A 150 -4.71 -5.08 3.97
N GLN A 151 -5.94 -5.53 3.69
CA GLN A 151 -6.97 -5.72 4.72
C GLN A 151 -6.64 -6.83 5.73
N THR A 152 -5.98 -7.90 5.28
CA THR A 152 -5.71 -9.08 6.13
C THR A 152 -4.43 -8.95 6.93
N ILE A 153 -3.45 -8.18 6.46
CA ILE A 153 -2.18 -7.95 7.16
C ILE A 153 -2.26 -6.73 8.08
N THR A 154 -3.11 -5.75 7.79
CA THR A 154 -3.26 -4.55 8.63
C THR A 154 -3.59 -4.93 10.07
N PRO A 155 -2.66 -4.69 11.03
CA PRO A 155 -2.94 -4.96 12.43
C PRO A 155 -4.04 -4.02 12.91
N ARG A 156 -4.99 -4.52 13.70
CA ARG A 156 -5.99 -3.64 14.31
C ARG A 156 -5.32 -2.63 15.24
N LYS A 157 -5.81 -1.39 15.23
CA LYS A 157 -5.45 -0.41 16.27
C LYS A 157 -6.07 -0.89 17.58
N SER A 158 -5.26 -1.50 18.45
CA SER A 158 -5.71 -2.00 19.74
C SER A 158 -5.79 -0.86 20.74
N ASN A 159 -6.89 -0.78 21.50
CA ASN A 159 -6.95 0.02 22.72
C ASN A 159 -6.12 -0.69 23.80
N PRO A 160 -5.30 0.03 24.57
CA PRO A 160 -4.36 -0.58 25.53
C PRO A 160 -5.00 -1.36 26.69
N ASP A 161 -6.33 -1.31 26.87
CA ASP A 161 -7.04 -1.87 28.04
C ASP A 161 -7.77 -3.21 27.81
N GLN A 162 -7.73 -3.81 26.62
CA GLN A 162 -8.35 -5.13 26.36
C GLN A 162 -7.28 -6.18 26.04
N LEU A 163 -7.50 -7.40 26.52
CA LEU A 163 -6.62 -8.56 26.38
C LEU A 163 -6.41 -8.90 24.88
N ASP A 164 -5.38 -8.27 24.32
CA ASP A 164 -5.08 -8.08 22.89
C ASP A 164 -4.96 -9.40 22.10
N LEU A 165 -4.47 -10.45 22.76
CA LEU A 165 -4.26 -11.76 22.13
C LEU A 165 -5.54 -12.43 21.64
N CYS A 166 -6.64 -12.35 22.40
CA CYS A 166 -7.86 -13.11 22.09
C CYS A 166 -8.57 -12.54 20.84
N THR A 167 -8.61 -11.21 20.75
CA THR A 167 -9.17 -10.50 19.59
C THR A 167 -8.37 -10.69 18.31
N ASP A 168 -7.05 -10.80 18.43
CA ASP A 168 -6.18 -11.10 17.29
C ASP A 168 -6.41 -12.54 16.82
N VAL A 169 -6.44 -13.53 17.72
CA VAL A 169 -6.69 -14.94 17.35
C VAL A 169 -8.04 -15.13 16.64
N GLU A 170 -9.12 -14.50 17.10
CA GLU A 170 -10.42 -14.57 16.43
C GLU A 170 -10.42 -13.95 15.02
N HIS A 171 -9.67 -12.86 14.85
CA HIS A 171 -9.46 -12.25 13.55
C HIS A 171 -8.68 -13.19 12.62
N GLU A 172 -7.62 -13.81 13.13
CA GLU A 172 -6.79 -14.74 12.35
C GLU A 172 -7.56 -15.96 11.87
N VAL A 173 -8.37 -16.56 12.75
CA VAL A 173 -9.27 -17.66 12.37
C VAL A 173 -10.21 -17.26 11.24
N ARG A 174 -10.69 -16.01 11.23
CA ARG A 174 -11.56 -15.50 10.17
C ARG A 174 -10.81 -15.30 8.86
N CYS A 175 -9.62 -14.73 8.89
CA CYS A 175 -8.76 -14.55 7.73
C CYS A 175 -8.40 -15.89 7.09
N LEU A 176 -7.96 -16.86 7.89
CA LEU A 176 -7.64 -18.21 7.42
C LEU A 176 -8.86 -18.93 6.84
N ARG A 177 -10.02 -18.86 7.48
CA ARG A 177 -11.27 -19.45 6.94
C ARG A 177 -11.67 -18.84 5.60
N LYS A 178 -11.49 -17.52 5.43
CA LYS A 178 -11.77 -16.84 4.16
C LYS A 178 -10.80 -17.33 3.08
N TRP A 179 -9.50 -17.34 3.39
CA TRP A 179 -8.47 -17.79 2.47
C TRP A 179 -8.67 -19.25 2.02
N ILE A 180 -8.96 -20.15 2.96
CA ILE A 180 -9.23 -21.56 2.65
C ILE A 180 -10.41 -21.70 1.69
N ARG A 181 -11.52 -20.97 1.92
CA ARG A 181 -12.69 -21.00 1.02
C ARG A 181 -12.36 -20.49 -0.37
N GLU A 182 -11.56 -19.43 -0.48
CA GLU A 182 -11.13 -18.89 -1.78
C GLU A 182 -10.21 -19.86 -2.52
N MET A 183 -9.29 -20.51 -1.81
CA MET A 183 -8.43 -21.54 -2.38
C MET A 183 -9.24 -22.76 -2.82
N GLU A 184 -10.16 -23.21 -1.97
CA GLU A 184 -11.07 -24.31 -2.29
C GLU A 184 -11.89 -24.01 -3.54
N ALA A 185 -12.45 -22.80 -3.68
CA ALA A 185 -13.19 -22.39 -4.88
C ALA A 185 -12.31 -22.39 -6.14
N ARG A 186 -11.05 -21.99 -6.04
CA ARG A 186 -10.08 -22.04 -7.16
C ARG A 186 -9.71 -23.48 -7.55
N LEU A 187 -9.76 -24.41 -6.62
CA LEU A 187 -9.47 -25.83 -6.85
C LEU A 187 -10.67 -26.60 -7.39
N GLN A 188 -11.88 -26.02 -7.43
CA GLN A 188 -13.06 -26.67 -7.99
C GLN A 188 -13.07 -26.62 -9.54
N PRO A 189 -13.53 -27.67 -10.22
CA PRO A 189 -14.01 -28.91 -9.64
C PRO A 189 -12.83 -29.81 -9.22
N LEU A 190 -12.85 -30.30 -7.98
CA LEU A 190 -12.04 -31.45 -7.55
C LEU A 190 -12.60 -32.77 -8.13
N ASP A 191 -13.55 -32.69 -9.06
CA ASP A 191 -14.17 -33.81 -9.71
C ASP A 191 -13.24 -34.34 -10.81
N PHE A 192 -12.22 -35.10 -10.39
CA PHE A 192 -11.51 -36.04 -11.25
C PHE A 192 -12.35 -37.32 -11.46
N ARG A 193 -13.68 -37.21 -11.49
CA ARG A 193 -14.48 -38.30 -12.04
C ARG A 193 -14.03 -38.43 -13.48
N VAL A 194 -13.25 -39.48 -13.73
CA VAL A 194 -12.93 -40.03 -15.05
C VAL A 194 -14.24 -40.47 -15.70
N GLY A 195 -15.08 -39.50 -16.03
CA GLY A 195 -16.36 -39.67 -16.69
C GLY A 195 -16.11 -39.55 -18.18
N VAL A 196 -15.60 -40.63 -18.79
CA VAL A 196 -15.78 -41.00 -20.22
C VAL A 196 -15.47 -39.90 -21.28
N GLY A 197 -14.76 -38.81 -20.94
CA GLY A 197 -14.63 -37.67 -21.86
C GLY A 197 -13.31 -36.91 -21.82
N TRP A 198 -12.32 -37.34 -21.04
CA TRP A 198 -11.03 -36.66 -20.97
C TRP A 198 -10.02 -37.39 -21.87
N CYS A 199 -9.48 -36.70 -22.86
CA CYS A 199 -8.35 -37.20 -23.63
C CYS A 199 -7.03 -36.97 -22.86
N LEU A 200 -6.01 -37.77 -23.17
CA LEU A 200 -4.69 -37.68 -22.52
C LEU A 200 -4.10 -36.26 -22.59
N GLN A 201 -4.35 -35.56 -23.70
CA GLN A 201 -3.90 -34.19 -23.93
C GLN A 201 -4.56 -33.18 -22.98
N GLU A 202 -5.86 -33.30 -22.71
CA GLU A 202 -6.58 -32.43 -21.76
C GLU A 202 -6.09 -32.66 -20.33
N LEU A 203 -5.77 -33.91 -19.98
CA LEU A 203 -5.16 -34.26 -18.69
C LEU A 203 -3.76 -33.65 -18.52
N GLU A 204 -2.92 -33.72 -19.56
CA GLU A 204 -1.59 -33.11 -19.54
C GLU A 204 -1.64 -31.57 -19.52
N GLU A 205 -2.62 -30.97 -20.19
CA GLU A 205 -2.85 -29.52 -20.17
C GLU A 205 -3.32 -29.06 -18.80
N LYS A 206 -4.30 -29.74 -18.20
CA LYS A 206 -4.73 -29.49 -16.81
C LYS A 206 -3.62 -29.71 -15.80
N ALA A 207 -2.80 -30.75 -15.98
CA ALA A 207 -1.64 -30.98 -15.11
C ALA A 207 -0.65 -29.82 -15.19
N ARG A 208 -0.45 -29.24 -16.39
CA ARG A 208 0.40 -28.07 -16.62
C ARG A 208 -0.18 -26.79 -16.00
N GLU A 209 -1.49 -26.59 -16.08
CA GLU A 209 -2.20 -25.46 -15.45
C GLU A 209 -2.06 -25.45 -13.91
N HIS A 210 -1.99 -26.64 -13.30
CA HIS A 210 -1.85 -26.80 -11.85
C HIS A 210 -0.38 -26.95 -11.39
N MET A 211 0.58 -27.01 -12.32
CA MET A 211 2.00 -27.01 -11.99
C MET A 211 2.43 -25.57 -11.70
N VAL A 212 2.49 -25.23 -10.42
CA VAL A 212 3.09 -23.98 -9.94
C VAL A 212 4.56 -23.98 -10.39
N SER A 213 4.92 -23.00 -11.21
CA SER A 213 6.32 -22.65 -11.50
C SER A 213 6.78 -21.50 -10.62
#